data_AF-W1PKL3-F1
#
_entry.id   AF-W1PKL3-F1
#
_cell.length_a   1.000
_cell.length_b   1.000
_cell.length_c   1.000
_cell.angle_alpha   90.00
_cell.angle_beta   90.00
_cell.angle_gamma   90.00
#
_symmetry.space_group_name_H-M   'P 1'
#
loop_
_entity.id
_entity.type
_entity.pdbx_description
1 polymer ?
#
loop_
_entity_poly.entity_id
_entity_poly.type
_entity_poly.pdbx_seq_one_letter_code
_entity_poly.pdbx_strand_id
1 'polypeptide(L)'
;MFRGIGLVRYFSRKRQPDLKKINPKVPYSEADAIAKDLLQVFKERGPLTVGSTWDHAKEVGINGLNSKTHMKILLKWMRGRKMLKLLCTHVGSNKKFFHTPWREKPQTDGPESPSEPIPKTSQPNSPRKRRT
;
A
#
# COMPACT_ATOMS: atom_id res chain seq x y z
N MET A 1 -9.61 -13.21 -48.95
CA MET A 1 -8.56 -12.62 -48.09
C MET A 1 -9.07 -12.59 -46.65
N PHE A 2 -8.74 -13.58 -45.83
CA PHE A 2 -9.15 -13.62 -44.41
C PHE A 2 -8.08 -12.95 -43.54
N ARG A 3 -8.39 -11.75 -43.03
CA ARG A 3 -7.56 -11.04 -42.04
C ARG A 3 -7.67 -11.78 -40.70
N GLY A 4 -6.56 -12.35 -40.24
CA GLY A 4 -6.46 -12.98 -38.93
C GLY A 4 -6.72 -11.96 -37.82
N ILE A 5 -7.72 -12.25 -36.98
CA ILE A 5 -8.04 -11.48 -35.78
C ILE A 5 -6.94 -11.79 -34.76
N GLY A 6 -6.06 -10.83 -34.52
CA GLY A 6 -4.99 -10.95 -33.53
C GLY A 6 -5.56 -11.07 -32.12
N LEU A 7 -5.33 -12.22 -31.47
CA LEU A 7 -5.59 -12.41 -30.04
C LEU A 7 -4.69 -11.47 -29.22
N VAL A 8 -5.27 -10.38 -28.73
CA VAL A 8 -4.63 -9.41 -27.83
C VAL A 8 -4.29 -10.13 -26.52
N ARG A 9 -3.00 -10.17 -26.16
CA ARG A 9 -2.51 -10.79 -24.92
C ARG A 9 -2.95 -9.98 -23.68
N TYR A 10 -4.16 -10.22 -23.19
CA TYR A 10 -4.67 -9.68 -21.92
C TYR A 10 -4.13 -10.48 -20.72
N PHE A 11 -2.81 -10.48 -20.51
CA PHE A 11 -2.20 -11.17 -19.36
C PHE A 11 -1.15 -10.32 -18.62
N SER A 12 -1.31 -9.00 -18.58
CA SER A 12 -0.46 -8.15 -17.73
C SER A 12 -0.96 -8.18 -16.27
N ARG A 13 -0.45 -9.12 -15.47
CA ARG A 13 -0.66 -9.14 -14.02
C ARG A 13 0.27 -8.10 -13.38
N LYS A 14 -0.25 -7.26 -12.48
CA LYS A 14 0.60 -6.33 -11.70
C LYS A 14 1.61 -7.12 -10.87
N ARG A 15 2.90 -6.83 -11.02
CA ARG A 15 3.99 -7.46 -10.24
C ARG A 15 3.82 -7.14 -8.76
N GLN A 16 3.87 -8.17 -7.92
CA GLN A 16 3.90 -8.00 -6.46
C GLN A 16 5.21 -7.31 -6.05
N PRO A 17 5.19 -6.40 -5.05
CA PRO A 17 6.40 -5.74 -4.58
C PRO A 17 7.36 -6.75 -3.94
N ASP A 18 8.62 -6.76 -4.38
CA ASP A 18 9.66 -7.63 -3.82
C ASP A 18 10.06 -7.17 -2.40
N LEU A 19 9.39 -7.71 -1.38
CA LEU A 19 9.60 -7.35 0.02
C LEU A 19 11.01 -7.69 0.51
N LYS A 20 11.61 -8.78 0.00
CA LYS A 20 12.99 -9.20 0.34
C LYS A 20 14.03 -8.13 0.01
N LYS A 21 13.84 -7.41 -1.11
CA LYS A 21 14.77 -6.37 -1.58
C LYS A 21 14.62 -5.05 -0.84
N ILE A 22 13.55 -4.89 -0.05
CA ILE A 22 13.22 -3.66 0.66
C ILE A 22 13.52 -3.81 2.16
N ASN A 23 14.06 -4.95 2.60
CA ASN A 23 14.38 -5.13 4.01
C ASN A 23 15.44 -4.12 4.45
N PRO A 24 15.17 -3.27 5.45
CA PRO A 24 16.19 -2.40 6.00
C PRO A 24 17.30 -3.28 6.60
N LYS A 25 18.52 -2.74 6.66
CA LYS A 25 19.67 -3.42 7.25
C LYS A 25 19.61 -3.50 8.79
N VAL A 26 18.54 -3.00 9.40
CA VAL A 26 18.29 -3.05 10.85
C VAL A 26 17.51 -4.30 11.23
N PRO A 27 17.66 -4.82 12.46
CA PRO A 27 16.84 -5.93 12.95
C PRO A 27 15.35 -5.56 12.88
N TYR A 28 14.52 -6.58 12.67
CA TYR A 28 13.08 -6.40 12.44
C TYR A 28 12.39 -5.63 13.57
N SER A 29 12.77 -5.90 14.82
CA SER A 29 12.19 -5.28 16.01
C SER A 29 12.40 -3.76 16.03
N GLU A 30 13.62 -3.31 15.76
CA GLU A 30 13.94 -1.88 15.70
C GLU A 30 13.24 -1.21 14.52
N ALA A 31 13.20 -1.86 13.37
CA ALA A 31 12.49 -1.34 12.20
C ALA A 31 11.00 -1.13 12.47
N ASP A 32 10.36 -2.05 13.21
CA ASP A 32 8.95 -1.96 13.58
C ASP A 32 8.68 -0.84 14.58
N ALA A 33 9.56 -0.65 15.58
CA ALA A 33 9.47 0.46 16.52
C ALA A 33 9.56 1.82 15.80
N ILE A 34 10.59 2.01 14.98
CA ILE A 34 10.77 3.25 14.20
C ILE A 34 9.59 3.47 13.24
N ALA A 35 9.04 2.40 12.66
CA ALA A 35 7.89 2.49 11.77
C ALA A 35 6.62 2.94 12.51
N LYS A 36 6.39 2.51 13.75
CA LYS A 36 5.26 2.95 14.57
C LYS A 36 5.38 4.44 14.92
N ASP A 37 6.57 4.89 15.29
CA ASP A 37 6.82 6.31 15.58
C ASP A 37 6.59 7.18 14.34
N LEU A 38 7.10 6.75 13.18
CA LEU A 38 6.82 7.43 11.90
C LEU A 38 5.32 7.44 11.59
N LEU A 39 4.61 6.33 11.84
CA LEU A 39 3.17 6.25 11.64
C LEU A 39 2.42 7.25 12.53
N GLN A 40 2.87 7.46 13.76
CA GLN A 40 2.30 8.45 14.68
C GLN A 40 2.44 9.87 14.11
N VAL A 41 3.62 10.22 13.59
CA VAL A 41 3.83 11.51 12.89
C VAL A 41 2.87 11.70 11.73
N PHE A 42 2.62 10.63 10.94
CA PHE A 42 1.64 10.68 9.85
C PHE A 42 0.19 10.80 10.31
N LYS A 43 -0.17 10.25 11.49
CA LYS A 43 -1.50 10.39 12.07
C LYS A 43 -1.76 11.82 12.54
N GLU A 44 -0.77 12.45 13.14
CA GLU A 44 -0.88 13.80 13.70
C GLU A 44 -0.91 14.88 12.62
N ARG A 45 -0.01 14.79 11.63
CA ARG A 45 0.18 15.84 10.60
C ARG A 45 -0.53 15.56 9.28
N GLY A 46 -0.92 14.30 9.04
CA GLY A 46 -1.59 13.89 7.81
C GLY A 46 -0.64 13.50 6.66
N PRO A 47 -1.04 13.68 5.38
CA PRO A 47 -0.24 13.32 4.22
C PRO A 47 1.02 14.18 4.11
N LEU A 48 2.20 13.58 4.18
CA LEU A 48 3.47 14.33 4.12
C LEU A 48 4.34 13.88 2.94
N THR A 49 5.15 14.80 2.43
CA THR A 49 6.21 14.49 1.46
C THR A 49 7.40 13.86 2.16
N VAL A 50 8.31 13.22 1.42
CA VAL A 50 9.54 12.66 2.02
C VAL A 50 10.40 13.75 2.67
N GLY A 51 10.43 14.96 2.11
CA GLY A 51 11.17 16.08 2.70
C GLY A 51 10.59 16.48 4.05
N SER A 52 9.32 16.87 4.05
CA SER A 52 8.63 17.32 5.27
C SER A 52 8.58 16.24 6.37
N THR A 53 8.45 14.97 5.99
CA THR A 53 8.51 13.86 6.97
C THR A 53 9.85 13.82 7.70
N TRP A 54 10.96 14.07 7.02
CA TRP A 54 12.29 14.09 7.64
C TRP A 54 12.44 15.24 8.64
N ASP A 55 11.96 16.42 8.27
CA ASP A 55 12.04 17.59 9.15
C ASP A 55 11.22 17.36 10.42
N HIS A 56 10.00 16.84 10.30
CA HIS A 56 9.19 16.48 11.46
C HIS A 56 9.74 15.30 12.27
N ALA A 57 10.35 14.31 11.64
CA ALA A 57 10.99 13.20 12.34
C ALA A 57 12.18 13.69 13.20
N LYS A 58 12.90 14.71 12.74
CA LYS A 58 13.95 15.38 13.53
C LYS A 58 13.37 16.20 14.67
N GLU A 59 12.28 16.94 14.43
CA GLU A 59 11.59 17.73 15.47
C GLU A 59 11.08 16.84 16.61
N VAL A 60 10.52 15.67 16.28
CA VAL A 60 9.99 14.70 17.25
C VAL A 60 11.10 13.87 17.90
N GLY A 61 12.28 13.77 17.28
CA GLY A 61 13.43 13.05 17.82
C GLY A 61 13.25 11.53 17.82
N ILE A 62 12.87 10.94 16.67
CA ILE A 62 12.66 9.48 16.56
C ILE A 62 13.99 8.73 16.79
N ASN A 63 14.03 7.93 17.85
CA ASN A 63 15.19 7.12 18.21
C ASN A 63 15.50 6.07 17.13
N GLY A 64 16.76 5.95 16.73
CA GLY A 64 17.22 5.00 15.71
C GLY A 64 17.17 5.50 14.25
N LEU A 65 16.67 6.71 14.01
CA LEU A 65 16.63 7.29 12.67
C LEU A 65 17.92 8.06 12.31
N ASN A 66 18.95 7.34 11.84
CA ASN A 66 20.27 7.93 11.55
C ASN A 66 20.36 8.88 10.35
N SER A 67 19.58 8.69 9.28
CA SER A 67 19.71 9.50 8.05
C SER A 67 18.45 9.56 7.20
N LYS A 68 18.37 10.54 6.31
CA LYS A 68 17.27 10.67 5.34
C LYS A 68 17.16 9.46 4.41
N THR A 69 18.29 8.84 4.07
CA THR A 69 18.33 7.58 3.30
C THR A 69 17.75 6.43 4.11
N HIS A 70 18.11 6.33 5.40
CA HIS A 70 17.57 5.33 6.31
C HIS A 70 16.05 5.46 6.44
N MET A 71 15.56 6.69 6.66
CA MET A 71 14.14 7.00 6.68
C MET A 71 13.43 6.57 5.39
N LYS A 72 13.99 6.89 4.21
CA LYS A 72 13.41 6.52 2.92
C LYS A 72 13.32 5.01 2.73
N ILE A 73 14.31 4.24 3.20
CA ILE A 73 14.28 2.77 3.20
C ILE A 73 13.14 2.27 4.08
N LEU A 74 13.01 2.81 5.30
CA LEU A 74 11.90 2.48 6.22
C LEU A 74 10.54 2.81 5.62
N LEU A 75 10.35 3.99 5.00
CA LEU A 75 9.10 4.34 4.31
C LEU A 75 8.76 3.36 3.18
N LYS A 76 9.77 2.91 2.43
CA LYS A 76 9.59 1.92 1.36
C LYS A 76 9.21 0.55 1.93
N TRP A 77 9.80 0.18 3.06
CA TRP A 77 9.52 -1.06 3.78
C TRP A 77 8.11 -1.08 4.38
N MET A 78 7.72 0.00 5.06
CA MET A 78 6.37 0.24 5.56
C MET A 78 5.34 0.13 4.43
N ARG A 79 5.64 0.68 3.25
CA ARG A 79 4.77 0.56 2.07
C ARG A 79 4.65 -0.88 1.55
N GLY A 80 5.74 -1.64 1.56
CA GLY A 80 5.70 -3.07 1.20
C GLY A 80 4.77 -3.88 2.09
N ARG A 81 4.65 -3.45 3.35
CA ARG A 81 3.81 -4.10 4.38
C ARG A 81 2.41 -3.51 4.51
N LYS A 82 2.02 -2.64 3.57
CA LYS A 82 0.72 -1.95 3.58
C LYS A 82 0.49 -1.10 4.84
N MET A 83 1.55 -0.56 5.45
CA MET A 83 1.41 0.44 6.53
C MET A 83 1.21 1.86 5.98
N LEU A 84 1.78 2.14 4.79
CA LEU A 84 1.68 3.43 4.12
C LEU A 84 1.20 3.26 2.67
N LYS A 85 0.45 4.25 2.19
CA LYS A 85 0.09 4.41 0.77
C LYS A 85 0.82 5.63 0.19
N LEU A 86 1.39 5.46 -0.99
CA LEU A 86 1.93 6.58 -1.77
C LEU A 86 0.83 7.14 -2.66
N LEU A 87 0.47 8.41 -2.45
CA LEU A 87 -0.42 9.17 -3.29
C LEU A 87 0.41 10.07 -4.21
N CYS A 88 -0.07 10.26 -5.43
CA CYS A 88 0.49 11.23 -6.36
C CYS A 88 -0.60 12.27 -6.63
N THR A 89 -0.33 13.53 -6.29
CA THR A 89 -1.16 14.65 -6.69
C THR A 89 -0.49 15.34 -7.87
N HIS A 90 -1.23 15.44 -8.98
CA HIS A 90 -0.77 16.11 -10.18
C HIS A 90 -1.29 17.54 -10.18
N VAL A 91 -0.39 18.53 -10.23
CA VAL A 91 -0.77 19.95 -10.34
C VAL A 91 -0.06 20.52 -11.56
N GLY A 92 -0.81 20.70 -12.65
CA GLY A 92 -0.25 21.10 -13.94
C GLY A 92 0.74 20.05 -14.47
N SER A 93 2.00 20.39 -14.66
CA SER A 93 3.07 19.45 -15.06
C SER A 93 3.86 18.89 -13.86
N ASN A 94 3.61 19.39 -12.64
CA ASN A 94 4.36 18.99 -11.46
C ASN A 94 3.71 17.81 -10.74
N LYS A 95 4.52 16.78 -10.44
CA LYS A 95 4.11 15.61 -9.66
C LYS A 95 4.60 15.75 -8.22
N LYS A 96 3.65 15.81 -7.28
CA LYS A 96 3.95 15.75 -5.85
C LYS A 96 3.53 14.39 -5.30
N PHE A 97 4.39 13.82 -4.47
CA PHE A 97 4.18 12.51 -3.86
C PHE A 97 4.00 12.65 -2.35
N PHE A 98 2.92 12.08 -1.84
CA PHE A 98 2.55 12.12 -0.43
C PHE A 98 2.48 10.71 0.14
N HIS A 99 3.08 10.52 1.30
CA HIS A 99 2.92 9.32 2.10
C HIS A 99 1.72 9.52 3.03
N THR A 100 0.81 8.56 3.01
CA THR A 100 -0.37 8.53 3.87
C THR A 100 -0.38 7.25 4.69
N PRO A 101 -0.83 7.28 5.95
CA PRO A 101 -1.08 6.08 6.72
C PRO A 101 -2.15 5.26 5.98
N TRP A 102 -1.93 3.95 5.91
CA TRP A 102 -2.92 3.05 5.34
C TRP A 102 -4.13 3.03 6.27
N ARG A 103 -5.23 3.68 5.85
CA ARG A 103 -6.52 3.49 6.51
C ARG A 103 -6.91 2.02 6.32
N GLU A 104 -6.94 1.29 7.41
CA GLU A 104 -7.90 0.20 7.54
C GLU A 104 -9.28 0.85 7.34
N LYS A 105 -10.11 0.28 6.46
CA LYS A 105 -11.46 0.82 6.21
C LYS A 105 -12.12 1.07 7.58
N PRO A 106 -12.82 2.20 7.81
CA PRO A 106 -13.80 2.18 8.88
C PRO A 106 -14.70 0.98 8.59
N GLN A 107 -14.79 0.03 9.51
CA GLN A 107 -15.97 -0.83 9.53
C GLN A 107 -17.14 0.14 9.64
N THR A 108 -17.88 0.27 8.55
CA THR A 108 -19.21 0.87 8.56
C THR A 108 -20.12 -0.13 9.26
N ASP A 109 -20.07 -0.15 10.58
CA ASP A 109 -21.09 -0.77 11.41
C ASP A 109 -22.12 0.33 11.76
N GLY A 110 -23.30 0.23 11.13
CA GLY A 110 -24.56 0.89 11.52
C GLY A 110 -25.32 1.61 10.39
N PRO A 111 -26.68 1.57 10.33
CA PRO A 111 -27.65 0.63 10.90
C PRO A 111 -28.48 -0.11 9.81
N GLU A 112 -29.09 -1.23 10.22
CA GLU A 112 -30.01 -2.09 9.48
C GLU A 112 -31.39 -1.42 9.24
N SER A 113 -31.91 -1.52 8.01
CA SER A 113 -33.36 -1.45 7.67
C SER A 113 -33.59 -1.96 6.23
N PRO A 114 -34.77 -2.51 5.90
CA PRO A 114 -34.89 -3.89 5.40
C PRO A 114 -35.42 -4.03 3.96
N SER A 115 -35.33 -5.28 3.45
CA SER A 115 -36.10 -5.93 2.35
C SER A 115 -35.84 -5.46 0.90
N GLU A 116 -35.08 -6.20 0.06
CA GLU A 116 -35.40 -7.42 -0.75
C GLU A 116 -36.06 -7.12 -2.14
N PRO A 117 -35.98 -7.97 -3.20
CA PRO A 117 -35.33 -9.28 -3.34
C PRO A 117 -34.47 -9.50 -4.61
N ILE A 118 -33.72 -10.62 -4.58
CA ILE A 118 -32.84 -11.20 -5.61
C ILE A 118 -33.65 -11.94 -6.71
N PRO A 119 -33.16 -12.02 -7.96
CA PRO A 119 -33.36 -13.22 -8.78
C PRO A 119 -32.04 -13.99 -8.98
N LYS A 120 -32.12 -15.27 -8.62
CA LYS A 120 -31.07 -16.29 -8.69
C LYS A 120 -30.84 -16.68 -10.15
N THR A 121 -29.59 -16.93 -10.57
CA THR A 121 -29.32 -17.83 -11.70
C THR A 121 -27.96 -18.52 -11.54
N SER A 122 -28.08 -19.79 -11.13
CA SER A 122 -27.25 -20.99 -11.41
C SER A 122 -25.75 -20.86 -11.70
N GLN A 123 -24.96 -21.47 -10.82
CA GLN A 123 -23.68 -22.11 -11.15
C GLN A 123 -23.88 -23.28 -12.13
N PRO A 124 -22.83 -23.66 -12.87
CA PRO A 124 -22.50 -25.08 -13.01
C PRO A 124 -21.09 -25.40 -12.50
N ASN A 125 -21.03 -26.57 -11.87
CA ASN A 125 -19.91 -27.17 -11.14
C ASN A 125 -18.88 -27.86 -12.04
N SER A 126 -17.60 -27.75 -11.63
CA SER A 126 -16.51 -28.77 -11.72
C SER A 126 -15.89 -29.07 -13.12
N PRO A 127 -14.71 -29.76 -13.23
CA PRO A 127 -13.99 -30.49 -12.19
C PRO A 127 -12.47 -30.24 -12.05
N ARG A 128 -12.02 -30.64 -10.86
CA ARG A 128 -10.67 -30.74 -10.34
C ARG A 128 -9.93 -31.91 -11.01
N LYS A 129 -8.84 -31.65 -11.74
CA LYS A 129 -7.97 -32.71 -12.26
C LYS A 129 -6.81 -32.95 -11.29
N ARG A 130 -6.90 -34.03 -10.52
CA ARG A 130 -5.74 -34.73 -9.94
C ARG A 130 -5.30 -35.79 -10.94
N ARG A 131 -3.99 -35.99 -11.09
CA ARG A 131 -3.32 -37.27 -11.39
C ARG A 131 -1.80 -37.04 -11.36
N THR A 132 -1.14 -37.60 -10.33
CA THR A 132 -0.38 -38.88 -10.32
C THR A 132 0.96 -38.72 -10.98
#